data_AF-A0A8H6I8W8-F1
#
_entry.id   AF-A0A8H6I8W8-F1
#
_cell.length_a   1.000
_cell.length_b   1.000
_cell.length_c   1.000
_cell.angle_alpha   90.00
_cell.angle_beta   90.00
_cell.angle_gamma   90.00
#
_symmetry.space_group_name_H-M   'P 1'
#
loop_
_entity.id
_entity.type
_entity.pdbx_description
1 polymer ?
#
loop_
_entity_poly.entity_id
_entity_poly.type
_entity_poly.pdbx_seq_one_letter_code
_entity_poly.pdbx_strand_id
1 'polypeptide(L)'
;MTTEACDMTRTSSPPHCVVDEDYYWDLVKFSAEDHIFRVPKHRFMTDSETFATTYGLDRAHGSEDEFTAEDPFLNAVNLDVTAQEFRTFLKAMYPKQLQGELTLTTNEWLAVLKLSTKWLFNGFRKMAIEKLSFLTGMDPVEKVRIGKEFCVEAWLLSGYRELVNRSASITVDEAGNLGWQSAIRLCALREDWKISGRREPVAKTFPANLVNEIEIAFQDKFGAIREAQSLYMTSEERAEDERKRQTAEREANEAAEAKAREERIAAQRLLDLQRMEEEQKLNQMLDLQELGHRLDEIDAIALMQDDAVTRHDEPPTGPCTPSAENSLAGVEVSIPRPKKETPKQAIARERRKKFKEELERRVYSSMTVR
;
A
#
# COMPACT_ATOMS: atom_id res chain seq x y z
N MET A 1 -65.48 -9.61 -80.22
CA MET A 1 -64.06 -9.51 -80.60
C MET A 1 -63.32 -8.84 -79.46
N THR A 2 -62.20 -9.47 -79.03
CA THR A 2 -61.01 -8.90 -78.37
C THR A 2 -61.21 -8.14 -77.05
N THR A 3 -60.98 -8.77 -75.88
CA THR A 3 -59.69 -8.88 -75.15
C THR A 3 -59.17 -7.55 -74.61
N GLU A 4 -59.31 -7.35 -73.29
CA GLU A 4 -58.29 -6.69 -72.49
C GLU A 4 -58.07 -7.50 -71.21
N ALA A 5 -56.87 -8.05 -71.11
CA ALA A 5 -56.35 -8.74 -69.95
C ALA A 5 -55.96 -7.69 -68.90
N CYS A 6 -56.48 -7.84 -67.68
CA CYS A 6 -55.96 -7.09 -66.53
C CYS A 6 -54.87 -7.95 -65.89
N ASP A 7 -53.63 -7.50 -66.11
CA ASP A 7 -52.39 -8.10 -65.66
C ASP A 7 -52.30 -8.14 -64.14
N MET A 8 -51.74 -9.25 -63.65
CA MET A 8 -51.41 -9.47 -62.25
C MET A 8 -50.11 -8.75 -61.91
N THR A 9 -49.81 -8.74 -60.61
CA THR A 9 -48.50 -8.44 -59.98
C THR A 9 -48.26 -7.00 -59.52
N ARG A 10 -48.83 -6.68 -58.35
CA ARG A 10 -48.08 -5.89 -57.36
C ARG A 10 -47.83 -6.78 -56.15
N THR A 11 -46.76 -7.56 -56.24
CA THR A 11 -46.11 -8.20 -55.10
C THR A 11 -45.52 -7.09 -54.25
N SER A 12 -46.28 -6.56 -53.29
CA SER A 12 -45.71 -5.68 -52.27
C SER A 12 -44.94 -6.56 -51.28
N SER A 13 -43.63 -6.62 -51.46
CA SER A 13 -42.69 -7.08 -50.42
C SER A 13 -43.07 -6.45 -49.06
N PRO A 14 -43.14 -7.24 -47.97
CA PRO A 14 -43.48 -6.69 -46.66
C PRO A 14 -42.44 -5.62 -46.29
N PRO A 15 -42.84 -4.54 -45.59
CA PRO A 15 -41.90 -3.53 -45.16
C PRO A 15 -40.78 -4.19 -44.34
N HIS A 16 -39.53 -3.85 -44.65
CA HIS A 16 -38.36 -4.27 -43.88
C HIS A 16 -38.43 -3.65 -42.48
N CYS A 17 -39.18 -4.27 -41.58
CA CYS A 17 -39.14 -3.96 -40.16
C CYS A 17 -37.80 -4.44 -39.62
N VAL A 18 -36.96 -3.50 -39.21
CA VAL A 18 -35.70 -3.80 -38.51
C VAL A 18 -36.06 -4.04 -37.04
N VAL A 19 -35.54 -5.13 -36.48
CA VAL A 19 -35.68 -5.44 -35.05
C VAL A 19 -34.87 -4.41 -34.25
N ASP A 20 -35.50 -3.81 -33.24
CA ASP A 20 -34.82 -2.86 -32.36
C ASP A 20 -33.99 -3.62 -31.31
N GLU A 21 -32.69 -3.37 -31.26
CA GLU A 21 -31.77 -4.10 -30.38
C GLU A 21 -32.00 -3.81 -28.89
N ASP A 22 -32.51 -2.62 -28.55
CA ASP A 22 -32.70 -2.19 -27.15
C ASP A 22 -34.04 -2.65 -26.58
N TYR A 23 -35.06 -2.79 -27.44
CA TYR A 23 -36.44 -3.04 -27.02
C TYR A 23 -37.07 -4.32 -27.59
N TYR A 24 -36.30 -5.17 -28.27
CA TYR A 24 -36.73 -6.52 -28.67
C TYR A 24 -36.28 -7.58 -27.66
N TRP A 25 -37.16 -7.90 -26.71
CA TRP A 25 -36.82 -8.75 -25.57
C TRP A 25 -37.03 -10.24 -25.86
N ASP A 26 -35.97 -11.03 -25.70
CA ASP A 26 -36.07 -12.48 -25.61
C ASP A 26 -36.74 -12.91 -24.30
N LEU A 27 -37.67 -13.87 -24.39
CA LEU A 27 -38.38 -14.41 -23.24
C LEU A 27 -37.93 -15.85 -22.94
N VAL A 28 -37.86 -16.18 -21.65
CA VAL A 28 -37.55 -17.54 -21.16
C VAL A 28 -38.68 -18.05 -20.27
N LYS A 29 -38.93 -19.37 -20.31
CA LYS A 29 -39.87 -20.06 -19.42
C LYS A 29 -39.10 -20.76 -18.30
N PHE A 30 -39.50 -20.53 -17.05
CA PHE A 30 -39.03 -21.26 -15.88
C PHE A 30 -40.19 -22.04 -15.26
N SER A 31 -39.95 -23.27 -14.83
CA SER A 31 -40.87 -24.02 -13.98
C SER A 31 -40.30 -24.10 -12.57
N ALA A 32 -41.06 -23.61 -11.58
CA ALA A 32 -40.73 -23.76 -10.17
C ALA A 32 -41.94 -24.35 -9.46
N GLU A 33 -41.76 -25.48 -8.77
CA GLU A 33 -42.84 -26.26 -8.17
C GLU A 33 -43.91 -26.63 -9.23
N ASP A 34 -45.15 -26.19 -9.05
CA ASP A 34 -46.31 -26.40 -9.94
C ASP A 34 -46.62 -25.17 -10.80
N HIS A 35 -45.72 -24.18 -10.88
CA HIS A 35 -45.94 -22.92 -11.58
C HIS A 35 -44.95 -22.70 -12.72
N ILE A 36 -45.44 -22.11 -13.82
CA ILE A 36 -44.64 -21.68 -14.97
C ILE A 36 -44.57 -20.16 -15.01
N PHE A 37 -43.37 -19.63 -15.15
CA PHE A 37 -43.07 -18.21 -15.21
C PHE A 37 -42.44 -17.89 -16.56
N ARG A 38 -43.02 -16.96 -17.31
CA ARG A 38 -42.45 -16.45 -18.57
C ARG A 38 -41.97 -15.01 -18.34
N VAL A 39 -40.67 -14.78 -18.49
CA VAL A 39 -40.02 -13.51 -18.13
C VAL A 39 -38.92 -13.14 -19.13
N PRO A 40 -38.52 -11.85 -19.21
CA PRO A 40 -37.40 -11.45 -20.05
C PRO A 40 -36.09 -12.13 -19.64
N LYS A 41 -35.33 -12.57 -20.64
CA LYS A 41 -34.07 -13.32 -20.48
C LYS A 41 -32.89 -12.42 -20.11
N HIS A 42 -32.90 -11.17 -20.60
CA HIS A 42 -31.80 -10.22 -20.48
C HIS A 42 -31.22 -10.11 -19.06
N ARG A 43 -32.03 -9.83 -18.03
CA ARG A 43 -31.50 -9.67 -16.65
C ARG A 43 -30.90 -10.95 -16.08
N PHE A 44 -31.39 -12.13 -16.47
CA PHE A 44 -30.82 -13.41 -16.03
C PHE A 44 -29.45 -13.69 -16.65
N MET A 45 -29.19 -13.16 -17.85
CA MET A 45 -27.88 -13.26 -18.50
C MET A 45 -26.91 -12.19 -18.00
N THR A 46 -27.37 -10.94 -17.91
CA THR A 46 -26.53 -9.80 -17.55
C THR A 46 -26.16 -9.78 -16.07
N ASP A 47 -27.10 -10.11 -15.17
CA ASP A 47 -26.87 -9.98 -13.73
C ASP A 47 -26.28 -11.24 -13.08
N SER A 48 -26.22 -12.37 -13.79
CA SER A 48 -25.56 -13.61 -13.35
C SER A 48 -25.14 -14.52 -14.51
N GLU A 49 -23.85 -14.48 -14.86
CA GLU A 49 -23.24 -15.40 -15.82
C GLU A 49 -23.32 -16.86 -15.36
N THR A 50 -23.15 -17.11 -14.06
CA THR A 50 -23.22 -18.47 -13.50
C THR A 50 -24.61 -19.05 -13.62
N PHE A 51 -25.66 -18.25 -13.41
CA PHE A 51 -27.03 -18.70 -13.61
C PHE A 51 -27.28 -19.03 -15.08
N ALA A 52 -26.89 -18.13 -15.98
CA ALA A 52 -27.04 -18.34 -17.42
C ALA A 52 -26.37 -19.65 -17.87
N THR A 53 -25.13 -19.89 -17.45
CA THR A 53 -24.36 -21.10 -17.82
C THR A 53 -24.97 -22.36 -17.21
N THR A 54 -25.36 -22.31 -15.93
CA THR A 54 -25.88 -23.47 -15.19
C THR A 54 -27.19 -23.98 -15.79
N TYR A 55 -28.04 -23.05 -16.23
CA TYR A 55 -29.35 -23.35 -16.80
C TYR A 55 -29.37 -23.28 -18.34
N GLY A 56 -28.19 -23.12 -18.97
CA GLY A 56 -28.01 -23.15 -20.43
C GLY A 56 -28.73 -22.02 -21.18
N LEU A 57 -28.90 -20.85 -20.58
CA LEU A 57 -29.59 -19.72 -21.20
C LEU A 57 -28.79 -19.11 -22.36
N ASP A 58 -27.48 -19.26 -22.35
CA ASP A 58 -26.55 -18.89 -23.42
C ASP A 58 -26.74 -19.70 -24.71
N ARG A 59 -27.38 -20.87 -24.63
CA ARG A 59 -27.83 -21.58 -25.83
C ARG A 59 -29.01 -20.84 -26.43
N ALA A 60 -28.94 -20.56 -27.73
CA ALA A 60 -30.05 -20.00 -28.48
C ALA A 60 -31.24 -20.97 -28.40
N HIS A 61 -32.11 -20.78 -27.41
CA HIS A 61 -33.49 -21.22 -27.46
C HIS A 61 -34.24 -20.29 -28.43
N GLY A 62 -33.83 -20.41 -29.69
CA GLY A 62 -34.32 -19.69 -30.84
C GLY A 62 -34.35 -20.65 -32.00
N SER A 63 -35.12 -21.73 -31.87
CA SER A 63 -35.99 -22.07 -32.98
C SER A 63 -37.31 -21.37 -32.70
N GLU A 64 -37.72 -20.60 -33.69
CA GLU A 64 -39.04 -20.02 -33.83
C GLU A 64 -40.08 -21.15 -33.86
N ASP A 65 -40.33 -21.81 -32.72
CA ASP A 65 -41.58 -22.55 -32.55
C ASP A 65 -42.62 -21.49 -32.18
N GLU A 66 -43.05 -20.83 -33.25
CA GLU A 66 -44.43 -20.71 -33.69
C GLU A 66 -45.48 -20.87 -32.58
N PHE A 67 -46.55 -20.11 -32.72
CA PHE A 67 -47.75 -20.07 -31.89
C PHE A 67 -48.51 -21.42 -31.75
N THR A 68 -47.84 -22.56 -31.67
CA THR A 68 -48.44 -23.86 -31.41
C THR A 68 -48.76 -23.95 -29.93
N ALA A 69 -50.03 -24.17 -29.63
CA ALA A 69 -50.57 -24.50 -28.33
C ALA A 69 -50.11 -25.90 -27.85
N GLU A 70 -48.81 -26.16 -27.88
CA GLU A 70 -48.21 -27.43 -27.49
C GLU A 70 -47.45 -27.26 -26.18
N ASP A 71 -48.04 -27.85 -25.15
CA ASP A 71 -47.56 -28.04 -23.78
C ASP A 71 -46.87 -26.81 -23.11
N PRO A 72 -47.52 -26.15 -22.14
CA PRO A 72 -46.90 -25.11 -21.32
C PRO A 72 -45.54 -25.50 -20.74
N PHE A 73 -45.32 -26.79 -20.46
CA PHE A 73 -44.10 -27.34 -19.87
C PHE A 73 -42.96 -27.56 -20.88
N LEU A 74 -43.24 -27.54 -22.19
CA LEU A 74 -42.23 -27.72 -23.21
C LEU A 74 -41.23 -26.55 -23.16
N ASN A 75 -39.94 -26.90 -23.04
CA ASN A 75 -38.80 -25.97 -22.97
C ASN A 75 -38.74 -25.09 -21.70
N ALA A 76 -39.45 -25.46 -20.62
CA ALA A 76 -39.33 -24.76 -19.34
C ALA A 76 -38.08 -25.21 -18.57
N VAL A 77 -37.27 -24.24 -18.14
CA VAL A 77 -36.11 -24.49 -17.28
C VAL A 77 -36.58 -24.81 -15.87
N ASN A 78 -36.25 -26.00 -15.37
CA ASN A 78 -36.66 -26.43 -14.02
C ASN A 78 -35.79 -25.80 -12.93
N LEU A 79 -36.44 -25.14 -11.98
CA LEU A 79 -35.81 -24.54 -10.81
C LEU A 79 -36.20 -25.30 -9.55
N ASP A 80 -35.20 -25.77 -8.81
CA ASP A 80 -35.36 -26.41 -7.49
C ASP A 80 -35.57 -25.33 -6.40
N VAL A 81 -36.73 -24.69 -6.43
CA VAL A 81 -37.20 -23.63 -5.51
C VAL A 81 -38.73 -23.63 -5.44
N THR A 82 -39.30 -23.06 -4.38
CA THR A 82 -40.77 -22.90 -4.30
C THR A 82 -41.26 -21.82 -5.26
N ALA A 83 -42.51 -21.96 -5.73
CA ALA A 83 -43.11 -20.95 -6.60
C ALA A 83 -43.17 -19.57 -5.93
N GLN A 84 -43.35 -19.53 -4.61
CA GLN A 84 -43.44 -18.29 -3.84
C GLN A 84 -42.08 -17.59 -3.69
N GLU A 85 -41.00 -18.32 -3.41
CA GLU A 85 -39.65 -17.75 -3.35
C GLU A 85 -39.25 -17.17 -4.71
N PHE A 86 -39.46 -17.93 -5.79
CA PHE A 86 -39.13 -17.45 -7.13
C PHE A 86 -39.97 -16.24 -7.54
N ARG A 87 -41.28 -16.26 -7.26
CA ARG A 87 -42.15 -15.09 -7.47
C ARG A 87 -41.65 -13.87 -6.72
N THR A 88 -41.17 -14.03 -5.50
CA THR A 88 -40.63 -12.94 -4.68
C THR A 88 -39.35 -12.38 -5.29
N PHE A 89 -38.45 -13.26 -5.76
CA PHE A 89 -37.25 -12.85 -6.48
C PHE A 89 -37.58 -12.09 -7.77
N LEU A 90 -38.58 -12.56 -8.53
CA LEU A 90 -39.08 -11.85 -9.71
C LEU A 90 -39.69 -10.49 -9.39
N LYS A 91 -40.38 -10.32 -8.24
CA LYS A 91 -40.86 -9.00 -7.81
C LYS A 91 -39.71 -8.01 -7.63
N ALA A 92 -38.56 -8.49 -7.15
CA ALA A 92 -37.37 -7.66 -6.99
C ALA A 92 -36.68 -7.35 -8.33
N MET A 93 -36.61 -8.32 -9.23
CA MET A 93 -36.02 -8.14 -10.57
C MET A 93 -36.88 -7.30 -11.51
N TYR A 94 -38.20 -7.52 -11.48
CA TYR A 94 -39.18 -6.88 -12.35
C TYR A 94 -40.32 -6.30 -11.51
N PRO A 95 -40.09 -5.15 -10.85
CA PRO A 95 -41.13 -4.48 -10.08
C PRO A 95 -42.31 -4.12 -10.98
N LYS A 96 -43.53 -4.44 -10.53
CA LYS A 96 -44.75 -4.08 -11.28
C LYS A 96 -45.17 -2.62 -11.06
N GLN A 97 -44.69 -2.03 -9.97
CA GLN A 97 -44.96 -0.64 -9.62
C GLN A 97 -43.99 0.27 -10.37
N LEU A 98 -44.53 1.16 -11.20
CA LEU A 98 -43.73 2.12 -11.97
C LEU A 98 -43.21 3.28 -11.11
N GLN A 99 -43.87 3.55 -9.97
CA GLN A 99 -43.57 4.65 -9.05
C GLN A 99 -43.61 4.15 -7.60
N GLY A 100 -42.59 4.50 -6.82
CA GLY A 100 -42.44 4.13 -5.41
C GLY A 100 -41.26 3.20 -5.14
N GLU A 101 -40.83 3.14 -3.88
CA GLU A 101 -39.79 2.21 -3.43
C GLU A 101 -40.35 0.79 -3.38
N LEU A 102 -39.57 -0.20 -3.83
CA LEU A 102 -39.95 -1.61 -3.77
C LEU A 102 -40.19 -2.04 -2.31
N THR A 103 -41.45 -2.22 -1.94
CA THR A 103 -41.84 -2.68 -0.60
C THR A 103 -41.94 -4.21 -0.56
N LEU A 104 -40.92 -4.85 0.01
CA LEU A 104 -40.95 -6.27 0.38
C LEU A 104 -40.85 -6.41 1.90
N THR A 105 -41.50 -7.44 2.43
CA THR A 105 -41.40 -7.81 3.85
C THR A 105 -40.01 -8.38 4.18
N THR A 106 -39.66 -8.48 5.46
CA THR A 106 -38.39 -9.11 5.90
C THR A 106 -38.23 -10.53 5.36
N ASN A 107 -39.28 -11.35 5.41
CA ASN A 107 -39.24 -12.72 4.88
C ASN A 107 -39.07 -12.75 3.36
N GLU A 108 -39.70 -11.81 2.65
CA GLU A 108 -39.52 -11.69 1.21
C GLU A 108 -38.09 -11.28 0.86
N TRP A 109 -37.49 -10.32 1.58
CA TRP A 109 -36.09 -9.96 1.39
C TRP A 109 -35.12 -11.11 1.74
N LEU A 110 -35.42 -11.92 2.75
CA LEU A 110 -34.65 -13.14 3.03
C LEU A 110 -34.74 -14.15 1.88
N ALA A 111 -35.90 -14.31 1.26
CA ALA A 111 -36.03 -15.14 0.05
C ALA A 111 -35.23 -14.59 -1.13
N VAL A 112 -35.24 -13.26 -1.33
CA VAL A 112 -34.39 -12.59 -2.34
C VAL A 112 -32.92 -12.84 -2.04
N LEU A 113 -32.48 -12.68 -0.79
CA LEU A 113 -31.11 -12.94 -0.38
C LEU A 113 -30.70 -14.39 -0.63
N LYS A 114 -31.56 -15.35 -0.27
CA LYS A 114 -31.32 -16.78 -0.48
C LYS A 114 -31.11 -17.11 -1.95
N LEU A 115 -32.03 -16.69 -2.81
CA LEU A 115 -31.95 -17.00 -4.24
C LEU A 115 -30.83 -16.25 -4.94
N SER A 116 -30.63 -14.97 -4.62
CA SER A 116 -29.51 -14.19 -5.19
C SER A 116 -28.15 -14.74 -4.78
N THR A 117 -28.03 -15.32 -3.58
CA THR A 117 -26.82 -16.02 -3.13
C THR A 117 -26.63 -17.34 -3.87
N LYS A 118 -27.69 -18.18 -3.95
CA LYS A 118 -27.66 -19.49 -4.64
C LYS A 118 -27.25 -19.35 -6.11
N TRP A 119 -27.68 -18.27 -6.75
CA TRP A 119 -27.51 -18.07 -8.19
C TRP A 119 -26.53 -16.95 -8.55
N LEU A 120 -25.75 -16.43 -7.59
CA LEU A 120 -24.72 -15.41 -7.81
C LEU A 120 -25.23 -14.12 -8.48
N PHE A 121 -26.46 -13.72 -8.18
CA PHE A 121 -27.00 -12.41 -8.56
C PHE A 121 -26.49 -11.34 -7.59
N ASN A 122 -25.22 -10.98 -7.72
CA ASN A 122 -24.49 -10.17 -6.75
C ASN A 122 -25.16 -8.81 -6.48
N GLY A 123 -25.69 -8.15 -7.50
CA GLY A 123 -26.40 -6.88 -7.34
C GLY A 123 -27.68 -7.01 -6.49
N PHE A 124 -28.49 -8.04 -6.75
CA PHE A 124 -29.70 -8.32 -5.96
C PHE A 124 -29.37 -8.78 -4.54
N ARG A 125 -28.29 -9.53 -4.37
CA ARG A 125 -27.78 -9.94 -3.05
C ARG A 125 -27.39 -8.73 -2.22
N LYS A 126 -26.63 -7.79 -2.79
CA LYS A 126 -26.27 -6.54 -2.12
C LYS A 126 -27.50 -5.73 -1.71
N MET A 127 -28.44 -5.53 -2.64
CA MET A 127 -29.69 -4.84 -2.36
C MET A 127 -30.47 -5.50 -1.21
N ALA A 128 -30.55 -6.84 -1.18
CA ALA A 128 -31.23 -7.54 -0.10
C ALA A 128 -30.53 -7.34 1.25
N ILE A 129 -29.19 -7.39 1.29
CA ILE A 129 -28.41 -7.13 2.51
C ILE A 129 -28.64 -5.71 3.03
N GLU A 130 -28.60 -4.71 2.15
CA GLU A 130 -28.84 -3.30 2.52
C GLU A 130 -30.24 -3.10 3.11
N LYS A 131 -31.28 -3.64 2.45
CA LYS A 131 -32.66 -3.53 2.92
C LYS A 131 -32.89 -4.29 4.21
N LEU A 132 -32.35 -5.50 4.36
CA LEU A 132 -32.46 -6.26 5.61
C LEU A 132 -31.71 -5.59 6.77
N SER A 133 -30.58 -4.94 6.49
CA SER A 133 -29.83 -4.20 7.52
C SER A 133 -30.60 -2.98 8.04
N PHE A 134 -31.42 -2.35 7.20
CA PHE A 134 -32.24 -1.20 7.59
C PHE A 134 -33.56 -1.61 8.27
N LEU A 135 -34.22 -2.65 7.74
CA LEU A 135 -35.58 -3.01 8.16
C LEU A 135 -35.65 -3.73 9.51
N THR A 136 -34.53 -4.29 9.99
CA THR A 136 -34.64 -5.39 10.96
C THR A 136 -33.87 -5.11 12.25
N GLY A 137 -34.62 -4.94 13.34
CA GLY A 137 -34.13 -5.11 14.71
C GLY A 137 -33.97 -6.60 15.06
N MET A 138 -33.19 -7.35 14.26
CA MET A 138 -33.01 -8.80 14.45
C MET A 138 -32.39 -9.10 15.81
N ASP A 139 -32.80 -10.24 16.36
CA ASP A 139 -32.13 -10.83 17.51
C ASP A 139 -30.62 -11.08 17.19
N PRO A 140 -29.70 -10.83 18.13
CA PRO A 140 -28.28 -11.03 17.90
C PRO A 140 -27.88 -12.44 17.46
N VAL A 141 -28.57 -13.48 17.94
CA VAL A 141 -28.30 -14.86 17.54
C VAL A 141 -28.74 -15.10 16.11
N GLU A 142 -29.90 -14.54 15.73
CA GLU A 142 -30.38 -14.63 14.36
C GLU A 142 -29.43 -13.91 13.39
N LYS A 143 -28.92 -12.72 13.74
CA LYS A 143 -27.88 -12.02 12.96
C LYS A 143 -26.65 -12.89 12.72
N VAL A 144 -26.17 -13.58 13.77
CA VAL A 144 -25.04 -14.51 13.64
C VAL A 144 -25.40 -15.66 12.71
N ARG A 145 -26.60 -16.22 12.84
CA ARG A 145 -27.07 -17.36 12.03
C ARG A 145 -27.12 -17.00 10.55
N ILE A 146 -27.82 -15.94 10.18
CA ILE A 146 -27.93 -15.51 8.78
C ILE A 146 -26.62 -14.93 8.25
N GLY A 147 -25.81 -14.30 9.10
CA GLY A 147 -24.48 -13.81 8.75
C GLY A 147 -23.51 -14.94 8.40
N LYS A 148 -23.64 -16.10 9.07
CA LYS A 148 -22.90 -17.32 8.69
C LYS A 148 -23.48 -17.96 7.43
N GLU A 149 -24.80 -18.18 7.41
CA GLU A 149 -25.49 -18.88 6.31
C GLU A 149 -25.27 -18.18 4.97
N PHE A 150 -25.46 -16.87 4.94
CA PHE A 150 -25.29 -16.07 3.73
C PHE A 150 -23.92 -15.44 3.61
N CYS A 151 -22.93 -15.75 4.47
CA CYS A 151 -21.61 -15.13 4.44
C CYS A 151 -21.70 -13.60 4.41
N VAL A 152 -22.28 -13.00 5.44
CA VAL A 152 -22.37 -11.54 5.63
C VAL A 152 -21.60 -11.16 6.89
N GLU A 153 -20.33 -10.78 6.72
CA GLU A 153 -19.43 -10.43 7.82
C GLU A 153 -20.01 -9.36 8.75
N ALA A 154 -20.61 -8.31 8.19
CA ALA A 154 -21.19 -7.21 8.96
C ALA A 154 -22.26 -7.69 9.95
N TRP A 155 -23.10 -8.65 9.55
CA TRP A 155 -24.13 -9.23 10.43
C TRP A 155 -23.53 -10.15 11.49
N LEU A 156 -22.54 -10.95 11.12
CA LEU A 156 -21.83 -11.81 12.07
C LEU A 156 -21.17 -10.96 13.17
N LEU A 157 -20.43 -9.93 12.77
CA LEU A 157 -19.73 -9.04 13.68
C LEU A 157 -20.71 -8.28 14.59
N SER A 158 -21.78 -7.72 14.00
CA SER A 158 -22.82 -7.03 14.79
C SER A 158 -23.46 -7.96 15.81
N GLY A 159 -23.82 -9.18 15.41
CA GLY A 159 -24.41 -10.18 16.30
C GLY A 159 -23.46 -10.58 17.45
N TYR A 160 -22.20 -10.88 17.16
CA TYR A 160 -21.20 -11.16 18.19
C TYR A 160 -21.01 -9.99 19.15
N ARG A 161 -20.92 -8.77 18.63
CA ARG A 161 -20.78 -7.57 19.44
C ARG A 161 -21.98 -7.34 20.37
N GLU A 162 -23.20 -7.55 19.89
CA GLU A 162 -24.42 -7.43 20.69
C GLU A 162 -24.48 -8.51 21.79
N LEU A 163 -24.09 -9.74 21.47
CA LEU A 163 -24.02 -10.85 22.44
C LEU A 163 -22.97 -10.61 23.53
N VAL A 164 -21.84 -10.01 23.19
CA VAL A 164 -20.80 -9.66 24.18
C VAL A 164 -21.27 -8.52 25.08
N ASN A 165 -21.96 -7.51 24.55
CA ASN A 165 -22.35 -6.31 25.31
C ASN A 165 -23.64 -6.45 26.12
N ARG A 166 -24.59 -7.31 25.71
CA ARG A 166 -25.91 -7.39 26.39
C ARG A 166 -25.79 -7.77 27.86
N SER A 167 -26.77 -7.49 28.72
CA SER A 167 -26.69 -7.88 30.15
C SER A 167 -26.94 -9.38 30.37
N ALA A 168 -27.86 -9.98 29.61
CA ALA A 168 -28.21 -11.39 29.69
C ALA A 168 -27.04 -12.33 29.32
N SER A 169 -26.95 -13.49 29.97
CA SER A 169 -26.01 -14.56 29.57
C SER A 169 -26.43 -15.20 28.24
N ILE A 170 -25.52 -15.91 27.59
CA ILE A 170 -25.87 -16.80 26.47
C ILE A 170 -26.56 -18.02 27.08
N THR A 171 -27.79 -18.28 26.68
CA THR A 171 -28.57 -19.44 27.12
C THR A 171 -28.11 -20.71 26.39
N VAL A 172 -28.53 -21.86 26.89
CA VAL A 172 -28.18 -23.17 26.29
C VAL A 172 -28.74 -23.30 24.86
N ASP A 173 -29.95 -22.80 24.63
CA ASP A 173 -30.59 -22.82 23.30
C ASP A 173 -29.84 -21.93 22.30
N GLU A 174 -29.52 -20.69 22.71
CA GLU A 174 -28.72 -19.78 21.91
C GLU A 174 -27.33 -20.34 21.63
N ALA A 175 -26.70 -21.02 22.60
CA ALA A 175 -25.41 -21.67 22.41
C ALA A 175 -25.46 -22.78 21.35
N GLY A 176 -26.56 -23.54 21.31
CA GLY A 176 -26.85 -24.50 20.25
C GLY A 176 -26.94 -23.83 18.88
N ASN A 177 -27.72 -22.76 18.77
CA ASN A 177 -27.92 -22.01 17.52
C ASN A 177 -26.66 -21.30 17.02
N LEU A 178 -25.81 -20.79 17.92
CA LEU A 178 -24.53 -20.17 17.59
C LEU A 178 -23.46 -21.20 17.18
N GLY A 179 -23.64 -22.45 17.61
CA GLY A 179 -22.62 -23.49 17.65
C GLY A 179 -21.79 -23.39 18.93
N TRP A 180 -21.65 -24.51 19.65
CA TRP A 180 -21.03 -24.59 20.98
C TRP A 180 -19.65 -23.94 21.08
N GLN A 181 -18.78 -24.16 20.10
CA GLN A 181 -17.45 -23.54 20.08
C GLN A 181 -17.52 -22.01 20.00
N SER A 182 -18.43 -21.47 19.18
CA SER A 182 -18.65 -20.02 19.09
C SER A 182 -19.21 -19.47 20.40
N ALA A 183 -20.17 -20.17 21.00
CA ALA A 183 -20.78 -19.76 22.25
C ALA A 183 -19.76 -19.71 23.39
N ILE A 184 -18.90 -20.74 23.53
CA ILE A 184 -17.85 -20.78 24.55
C ILE A 184 -16.85 -19.63 24.37
N ARG A 185 -16.37 -19.41 23.14
CA ARG A 185 -15.45 -18.29 22.84
C ARG A 185 -16.10 -16.93 23.14
N LEU A 186 -17.39 -16.75 22.82
CA LEU A 186 -18.13 -15.53 23.15
C LEU A 186 -18.30 -15.35 24.66
N CYS A 187 -18.56 -16.41 25.41
CA CYS A 187 -18.63 -16.36 26.88
C CYS A 187 -17.30 -15.94 27.50
N ALA A 188 -16.18 -16.54 27.06
CA ALA A 188 -14.84 -16.17 27.53
C ALA A 188 -14.53 -14.69 27.24
N LEU A 189 -14.74 -14.26 25.99
CA LEU A 189 -14.51 -12.87 25.58
C LEU A 189 -15.41 -11.88 26.35
N ARG A 190 -16.65 -12.29 26.66
CA ARG A 190 -17.58 -11.51 27.48
C ARG A 190 -17.15 -11.40 28.94
N GLU A 191 -16.57 -12.45 29.52
CA GLU A 191 -16.01 -12.43 30.88
C GLU A 191 -14.81 -11.50 30.93
N ASP A 192 -13.87 -11.63 30.00
CA ASP A 192 -12.70 -10.77 29.87
C ASP A 192 -13.11 -9.30 29.70
N TRP A 193 -14.07 -9.04 28.82
CA TRP A 193 -14.61 -7.69 28.57
C TRP A 193 -15.24 -7.06 29.82
N LYS A 194 -15.96 -7.84 30.64
CA LYS A 194 -16.54 -7.37 31.90
C LYS A 194 -15.48 -7.13 32.98
N ILE A 195 -14.37 -7.87 32.95
CA ILE A 195 -13.26 -7.69 33.88
C ILE A 195 -12.44 -6.46 33.49
N SER A 196 -12.13 -6.27 32.20
CA SER A 196 -11.40 -5.11 31.69
C SER A 196 -12.21 -3.82 31.80
N GLY A 197 -13.52 -3.85 31.56
CA GLY A 197 -14.45 -2.73 31.71
C GLY A 197 -14.70 -2.25 33.16
N ARG A 198 -14.14 -2.93 34.18
CA ARG A 198 -14.12 -2.43 35.57
C ARG A 198 -13.03 -1.38 35.83
N ARG A 199 -12.20 -1.04 34.83
CA ARG A 199 -11.25 0.09 34.85
C ARG A 199 -11.81 1.27 34.03
N GLU A 200 -12.57 2.13 34.73
CA GLU A 200 -13.12 3.46 34.35
C GLU A 200 -14.23 3.57 33.26
N PRO A 201 -15.29 4.39 33.52
CA PRO A 201 -16.27 4.77 32.52
C PRO A 201 -16.22 6.28 32.22
N VAL A 202 -15.60 6.74 31.12
CA VAL A 202 -15.89 8.08 30.58
C VAL A 202 -15.67 8.12 29.05
N ALA A 203 -16.72 7.82 28.28
CA ALA A 203 -17.13 8.49 27.03
C ALA A 203 -18.04 7.57 26.20
N LYS A 204 -19.10 8.14 25.63
CA LYS A 204 -20.08 7.47 24.74
C LYS A 204 -19.51 7.21 23.33
N THR A 205 -18.24 6.89 23.23
CA THR A 205 -17.57 6.46 22.00
C THR A 205 -17.30 4.97 22.10
N PHE A 206 -17.80 4.23 21.13
CA PHE A 206 -17.63 2.79 21.01
C PHE A 206 -16.15 2.42 21.11
N PRO A 207 -15.74 1.50 22.00
CA PRO A 207 -14.35 1.13 22.07
C PRO A 207 -14.04 0.25 20.86
N ALA A 208 -13.29 0.81 19.90
CA ALA A 208 -12.72 0.08 18.76
C ALA A 208 -12.01 -1.23 19.20
N ASN A 209 -11.55 -1.27 20.46
CA ASN A 209 -10.94 -2.42 21.11
C ASN A 209 -11.81 -3.68 21.08
N LEU A 210 -13.12 -3.59 21.30
CA LEU A 210 -13.98 -4.79 21.35
C LEU A 210 -14.14 -5.43 19.96
N VAL A 211 -14.29 -4.60 18.92
CA VAL A 211 -14.41 -5.11 17.54
C VAL A 211 -13.13 -5.87 17.17
N ASN A 212 -11.97 -5.28 17.47
CA ASN A 212 -10.68 -5.91 17.24
C ASN A 212 -10.51 -7.22 18.05
N GLU A 213 -10.90 -7.24 19.32
CA GLU A 213 -10.86 -8.47 20.15
C GLU A 213 -11.75 -9.57 19.58
N ILE A 214 -12.96 -9.24 19.10
CA ILE A 214 -13.86 -10.19 18.45
C ILE A 214 -13.24 -10.72 17.15
N GLU A 215 -12.67 -9.85 16.32
CA GLU A 215 -12.01 -10.26 15.08
C GLU A 215 -10.82 -11.19 15.35
N ILE A 216 -10.02 -10.93 16.39
CA ILE A 216 -8.91 -11.80 16.80
C ILE A 216 -9.43 -13.15 17.28
N ALA A 217 -10.43 -13.17 18.17
CA ALA A 217 -10.97 -14.41 18.74
C ALA A 217 -11.66 -15.33 17.71
N PHE A 218 -12.11 -14.74 16.59
CA PHE A 218 -12.84 -15.42 15.51
C PHE A 218 -12.18 -15.26 14.15
N GLN A 219 -10.86 -15.04 14.11
CA GLN A 219 -10.12 -14.78 12.88
C GLN A 219 -10.32 -15.89 11.83
N ASP A 220 -10.39 -17.15 12.28
CA ASP A 220 -10.68 -18.32 11.44
C ASP A 220 -12.04 -18.19 10.73
N LYS A 221 -13.07 -17.78 11.49
CA LYS A 221 -14.44 -17.65 10.96
C LYS A 221 -14.60 -16.43 10.07
N PHE A 222 -14.02 -15.31 10.45
CA PHE A 222 -14.05 -14.08 9.63
C PHE A 222 -13.24 -14.26 8.34
N GLY A 223 -12.08 -14.94 8.40
CA GLY A 223 -11.30 -15.28 7.21
C GLY A 223 -12.10 -16.08 6.20
N ALA A 224 -12.75 -17.16 6.63
CA ALA A 224 -13.60 -17.99 5.77
C ALA A 224 -14.78 -17.21 5.16
N ILE A 225 -15.41 -16.32 5.94
CA ILE A 225 -16.52 -15.50 5.44
C ILE A 225 -16.04 -14.44 4.44
N ARG A 226 -14.90 -13.78 4.69
CA ARG A 226 -14.32 -12.80 3.76
C ARG A 226 -13.96 -13.44 2.42
N GLU A 227 -13.38 -14.63 2.46
CA GLU A 227 -13.08 -15.41 1.26
C GLU A 227 -14.36 -15.72 0.49
N ALA A 228 -15.39 -16.25 1.15
CA ALA A 228 -16.68 -16.51 0.53
C ALA A 228 -17.36 -15.22 0.03
N GLN A 229 -17.25 -14.10 0.74
CA GLN A 229 -17.80 -12.80 0.36
C GLN A 229 -17.18 -12.24 -0.92
N SER A 230 -15.89 -12.49 -1.13
CA SER A 230 -15.18 -12.01 -2.33
C SER A 230 -15.81 -12.53 -3.64
N LEU A 231 -16.46 -13.69 -3.60
CA LEU A 231 -17.18 -14.27 -4.74
C LEU A 231 -18.43 -13.44 -5.12
N TYR A 232 -19.00 -12.72 -4.16
CA TYR A 232 -20.24 -11.96 -4.34
C TYR A 232 -20.00 -10.49 -4.69
N MET A 233 -18.78 -10.11 -5.06
CA MET A 233 -18.48 -8.76 -5.51
C MET A 233 -19.18 -8.47 -6.85
N THR A 234 -19.92 -7.37 -6.90
CA THR A 234 -20.54 -6.89 -8.14
C THR A 234 -19.46 -6.46 -9.15
N SER A 235 -19.79 -6.42 -10.44
CA SER A 235 -18.85 -5.95 -11.47
C SER A 235 -18.40 -4.50 -11.20
N GLU A 236 -19.30 -3.66 -10.70
CA GLU A 236 -19.02 -2.28 -10.32
C GLU A 236 -18.05 -2.21 -9.14
N GLU A 237 -18.26 -3.01 -8.09
CA GLU A 237 -17.36 -3.05 -6.94
C GLU A 237 -15.99 -3.59 -7.30
N ARG A 238 -15.89 -4.62 -8.17
CA ARG A 238 -14.59 -5.11 -8.67
C ARG A 238 -13.84 -4.01 -9.41
N ALA A 239 -14.54 -3.25 -10.26
CA ALA A 239 -13.95 -2.13 -10.98
C ALA A 239 -13.56 -0.97 -10.05
N GLU A 240 -14.32 -0.72 -8.99
CA GLU A 240 -13.97 0.27 -7.97
C GLU A 240 -12.76 -0.15 -7.12
N ASP A 241 -12.71 -1.41 -6.68
CA ASP A 241 -11.57 -1.96 -5.94
C ASP A 241 -10.29 -1.93 -6.77
N GLU A 242 -10.38 -2.26 -8.06
CA GLU A 242 -9.26 -2.18 -8.98
C GLU A 242 -8.78 -0.73 -9.14
N ARG A 243 -9.70 0.22 -9.32
CA ARG A 243 -9.36 1.66 -9.35
C ARG A 243 -8.68 2.11 -8.05
N LYS A 244 -9.19 1.69 -6.89
CA LYS A 244 -8.60 2.00 -5.57
C LYS A 244 -7.19 1.43 -5.41
N ARG A 245 -6.96 0.21 -5.88
CA ARG A 245 -5.63 -0.42 -5.86
C ARG A 245 -4.65 0.34 -6.74
N GLN A 246 -5.07 0.71 -7.95
CA GLN A 246 -4.25 1.50 -8.87
C GLN A 246 -3.92 2.88 -8.30
N THR A 247 -4.87 3.55 -7.63
CA THR A 247 -4.60 4.82 -6.95
C THR A 247 -3.64 4.65 -5.78
N ALA A 248 -3.83 3.63 -4.95
CA ALA A 248 -2.96 3.37 -3.80
C ALA A 248 -1.53 2.99 -4.23
N GLU A 249 -1.38 2.20 -5.29
CA GLU A 249 -0.08 1.86 -5.88
C GLU A 249 0.62 3.10 -6.43
N ARG A 250 -0.12 3.96 -7.14
CA ARG A 250 0.40 5.23 -7.63
C ARG A 250 0.86 6.13 -6.48
N GLU A 251 0.05 6.29 -5.44
CA GLU A 251 0.40 7.07 -4.25
C GLU A 251 1.63 6.49 -3.53
N ALA A 252 1.72 5.16 -3.42
CA ALA A 252 2.88 4.49 -2.83
C ALA A 252 4.16 4.71 -3.64
N ASN A 253 4.08 4.64 -4.97
CA ASN A 253 5.20 4.92 -5.87
C ASN A 253 5.63 6.39 -5.80
N GLU A 254 4.67 7.33 -5.80
CA GLU A 254 4.95 8.76 -5.65
C GLU A 254 5.62 9.06 -4.28
N ALA A 255 5.15 8.43 -3.20
CA ALA A 255 5.75 8.55 -1.87
C ALA A 255 7.16 7.95 -1.81
N ALA A 256 7.39 6.78 -2.45
CA ALA A 256 8.70 6.16 -2.53
C ALA A 256 9.69 7.02 -3.33
N GLU A 257 9.26 7.61 -4.45
CA GLU A 257 10.07 8.55 -5.21
C GLU A 257 10.39 9.82 -4.43
N ALA A 258 9.41 10.39 -3.71
CA ALA A 258 9.63 11.56 -2.88
C ALA A 258 10.68 11.29 -1.79
N LYS A 259 10.56 10.15 -1.10
CA LYS A 259 11.55 9.71 -0.10
C LYS A 259 12.94 9.53 -0.71
N ALA A 260 13.04 8.89 -1.88
CA ALA A 260 14.33 8.71 -2.56
C ALA A 260 14.95 10.05 -3.00
N ARG A 261 14.13 11.03 -3.40
CA ARG A 261 14.60 12.39 -3.72
C ARG A 261 15.12 13.10 -2.47
N GLU A 262 14.42 13.00 -1.34
CA GLU A 262 14.88 13.57 -0.07
C GLU A 262 16.20 12.95 0.39
N GLU A 263 16.34 11.63 0.30
CA GLU A 263 17.58 10.92 0.64
C GLU A 263 18.74 11.35 -0.27
N ARG A 264 18.51 11.53 -1.58
CA ARG A 264 19.54 12.05 -2.51
C ARG A 264 19.95 13.48 -2.17
N ILE A 265 18.99 14.35 -1.85
CA ILE A 265 19.28 15.73 -1.45
C ILE A 265 20.08 15.75 -0.14
N ALA A 266 19.71 14.92 0.84
CA ALA A 266 20.43 14.80 2.11
C ALA A 266 21.86 14.29 1.89
N ALA A 267 22.05 13.27 1.05
CA ALA A 267 23.37 12.75 0.71
C ALA A 267 24.24 13.79 0.00
N GLN A 268 23.67 14.56 -0.94
CA GLN A 268 24.40 15.63 -1.63
C GLN A 268 24.86 16.71 -0.65
N ARG A 269 23.98 17.15 0.26
CA ARG A 269 24.34 18.14 1.31
C ARG A 269 25.47 17.65 2.20
N LEU A 270 25.48 16.36 2.55
CA LEU A 270 26.53 15.78 3.37
C LEU A 270 27.88 15.75 2.64
N LEU A 271 27.88 15.41 1.34
CA LEU A 271 29.08 15.49 0.49
C LEU A 271 29.60 16.93 0.36
N ASP A 272 28.71 17.90 0.20
CA ASP A 272 29.11 19.31 0.10
C ASP A 272 29.72 19.81 1.42
N LEU A 273 29.17 19.41 2.57
CA LEU A 273 29.76 19.69 3.89
C LEU A 273 31.16 19.07 4.04
N GLN A 274 31.34 17.82 3.61
CA GLN A 274 32.65 17.16 3.62
C GLN A 274 33.67 17.91 2.77
N ARG A 275 33.27 18.34 1.55
CA ARG A 275 34.12 19.13 0.66
C ARG A 275 34.55 20.45 1.29
N MET A 276 33.62 21.16 1.93
CA MET A 276 33.92 22.42 2.63
C MET A 276 34.91 22.20 3.79
N GLU A 277 34.76 21.11 4.54
CA GLU A 277 35.67 20.77 5.63
C GLU A 277 37.09 20.45 5.11
N GLU A 278 37.19 19.71 4.00
CA GLU A 278 38.47 19.40 3.33
C GLU A 278 39.15 20.67 2.80
N GLU A 279 38.38 21.57 2.18
CA GLU A 279 38.90 22.85 1.68
C GLU A 279 39.40 23.74 2.83
N GLN A 280 38.65 23.80 3.95
CA GLN A 280 39.10 24.51 5.16
C GLN A 280 40.42 23.93 5.70
N LYS A 281 40.55 22.59 5.75
CA LYS A 281 41.79 21.93 6.17
C LYS A 281 42.95 22.24 5.23
N LEU A 282 42.71 22.25 3.93
CA LEU A 282 43.73 22.59 2.93
C LEU A 282 44.21 24.03 3.10
N ASN A 283 43.29 24.99 3.26
CA ASN A 283 43.64 26.39 3.48
C ASN A 283 44.44 26.58 4.77
N GLN A 284 44.03 25.94 5.88
CA GLN A 284 44.79 25.97 7.13
C GLN A 284 46.21 25.41 6.97
N MET A 285 46.38 24.35 6.17
CA MET A 285 47.69 23.76 5.90
C MET A 285 48.60 24.72 5.11
N LEU A 286 48.05 25.40 4.11
CA LEU A 286 48.77 26.40 3.32
C LEU A 286 49.23 27.58 4.19
N ASP A 287 48.34 28.09 5.06
CA ASP A 287 48.68 29.16 6.01
C ASP A 287 49.84 28.74 6.94
N LEU A 288 49.81 27.50 7.44
CA LEU A 288 50.89 26.95 8.27
C LEU A 288 52.21 26.82 7.49
N GLN A 289 52.15 26.44 6.22
CA GLN A 289 53.34 26.35 5.37
C GLN A 289 53.94 27.75 5.12
N GLU A 290 53.12 28.76 4.85
CA GLU A 290 53.56 30.14 4.68
C GLU A 290 54.23 30.70 5.95
N LEU A 291 53.63 30.44 7.11
CA LEU A 291 54.25 30.80 8.40
C LEU A 291 55.61 30.10 8.60
N GLY A 292 55.72 28.83 8.19
CA GLY A 292 56.98 28.10 8.19
C GLY A 292 58.06 28.75 7.31
N HIS A 293 57.69 29.13 6.08
CA HIS A 293 58.60 29.84 5.18
C HIS A 293 59.06 31.19 5.76
N ARG A 294 58.17 31.95 6.40
CA ARG A 294 58.52 33.23 7.05
C ARG A 294 59.45 33.03 8.24
N LEU A 295 59.26 31.97 9.02
CA LEU A 295 60.17 31.59 10.10
C LEU A 295 61.57 31.25 9.58
N ASP A 296 61.66 30.47 8.50
CA ASP A 296 62.94 30.14 7.85
C ASP A 296 63.65 31.39 7.32
N GLU A 297 62.90 32.37 6.80
CA GLU A 297 63.43 33.65 6.31
C GLU A 297 63.97 34.51 7.47
N ILE A 298 63.25 34.59 8.59
CA ILE A 298 63.72 35.27 9.81
C ILE A 298 64.99 34.63 10.35
N ASP A 299 65.03 33.29 10.42
CA ASP A 299 66.23 32.57 10.85
C ASP A 299 67.43 32.84 9.91
N ALA A 300 67.19 32.89 8.59
CA ALA A 300 68.23 33.20 7.61
C ALA A 300 68.78 34.62 7.79
N ILE A 301 67.92 35.60 8.09
CA ILE A 301 68.31 36.98 8.40
C ILE A 301 69.12 37.03 9.72
N ALA A 302 68.69 36.32 10.76
CA ALA A 302 69.41 36.25 12.03
C ALA A 302 70.82 35.64 11.86
N LEU A 303 70.96 34.61 11.03
CA LEU A 303 72.25 34.03 10.66
C LEU A 303 73.15 35.01 9.87
N MET A 304 72.57 35.86 9.03
CA MET A 304 73.33 36.88 8.30
C MET A 304 73.76 38.07 9.18
N GLN A 305 73.01 38.40 10.24
CA GLN A 305 73.37 39.48 11.18
C GLN A 305 74.48 39.05 12.16
N ASP A 306 74.52 37.79 12.58
CA ASP A 306 75.59 37.26 13.45
C ASP A 306 76.95 37.16 12.72
N ASP A 307 76.96 36.93 11.39
CA ASP A 307 78.17 36.97 10.54
C ASP A 307 78.70 38.39 10.29
N ALA A 308 77.86 39.43 10.50
CA ALA A 308 78.28 40.83 10.45
C ALA A 308 78.88 41.31 11.79
N VAL A 309 78.38 40.79 12.92
CA VAL A 309 78.88 41.11 14.26
C VAL A 309 80.24 40.47 14.55
N THR A 310 80.58 39.35 13.92
CA THR A 310 81.90 38.71 14.07
C THR A 310 83.04 39.36 13.26
N ARG A 311 82.76 40.41 12.46
CA ARG A 311 83.79 41.13 11.67
C ARG A 311 84.27 42.46 12.27
N HIS A 312 83.77 42.86 13.44
CA HIS A 312 84.18 44.08 14.12
C HIS A 312 84.73 43.79 15.52
N ASP A 313 85.85 43.08 15.60
CA ASP A 313 86.76 43.15 16.76
C ASP A 313 88.13 42.56 16.37
N GLU A 314 88.99 43.38 15.75
CA GLU A 314 90.46 43.27 15.90
C GLU A 314 91.12 44.62 15.51
N PRO A 315 92.12 45.10 16.27
CA PRO A 315 92.64 46.48 16.19
C PRO A 315 93.73 46.65 15.10
N PRO A 316 94.05 47.89 14.68
CA PRO A 316 94.98 48.12 13.57
C PRO A 316 96.43 48.17 14.07
N THR A 317 97.31 47.33 13.51
CA THR A 317 98.73 47.68 13.38
C THR A 317 99.30 47.16 12.05
N GLY A 318 99.95 48.06 11.32
CA GLY A 318 101.00 47.75 10.35
C GLY A 318 102.18 48.72 10.59
N PRO A 319 103.29 48.69 9.81
CA PRO A 319 103.68 47.66 8.85
C PRO A 319 105.17 47.22 8.92
N CYS A 320 105.44 46.06 8.30
CA CYS A 320 106.63 45.64 7.55
C CYS A 320 108.06 45.65 8.17
N THR A 321 108.73 44.50 8.10
CA THR A 321 109.90 44.22 7.21
C THR A 321 110.25 42.70 7.20
N PRO A 322 110.95 42.19 6.15
CA PRO A 322 111.05 40.76 5.87
C PRO A 322 112.44 40.15 6.16
N SER A 323 112.49 38.87 6.53
CA SER A 323 113.58 37.90 6.30
C SER A 323 113.07 36.52 6.72
N ALA A 324 112.77 35.62 5.79
CA ALA A 324 113.70 34.65 5.20
C ALA A 324 114.24 33.66 6.24
N GLU A 325 113.75 32.41 6.21
CA GLU A 325 114.57 31.20 6.03
C GLU A 325 113.73 29.91 6.11
N ASN A 326 114.00 29.02 5.13
CA ASN A 326 114.03 27.55 5.19
C ASN A 326 112.94 26.78 5.96
N SER A 327 112.20 25.90 5.28
CA SER A 327 112.70 24.60 4.81
C SER A 327 111.54 23.69 4.38
N LEU A 328 111.84 22.83 3.41
CA LEU A 328 111.00 21.80 2.81
C LEU A 328 110.39 20.80 3.81
N ALA A 329 109.11 20.45 3.62
CA ALA A 329 108.63 19.07 3.44
C ALA A 329 107.09 19.00 3.28
N GLY A 330 106.61 18.16 2.36
CA GLY A 330 105.32 17.48 2.47
C GLY A 330 104.17 18.01 1.61
N VAL A 331 103.88 17.28 0.52
CA VAL A 331 102.61 17.35 -0.22
C VAL A 331 101.53 16.67 0.63
N GLU A 332 100.45 17.38 0.95
CA GLU A 332 99.19 16.75 1.36
C GLU A 332 98.00 17.60 0.88
N VAL A 333 97.21 17.04 -0.04
CA VAL A 333 95.97 17.63 -0.54
C VAL A 333 94.95 17.60 0.61
N SER A 334 94.79 18.75 1.28
CA SER A 334 93.76 18.91 2.32
C SER A 334 92.37 18.98 1.69
N ILE A 335 91.64 17.88 1.82
CA ILE A 335 90.17 17.85 1.77
C ILE A 335 89.65 18.93 2.74
N PRO A 336 88.72 19.84 2.35
CA PRO A 336 88.14 20.77 3.31
C PRO A 336 87.41 19.95 4.36
N ARG A 337 87.93 19.95 5.60
CA ARG A 337 87.22 19.35 6.73
C ARG A 337 85.84 19.99 6.82
N PRO A 338 84.76 19.23 7.05
CA PRO A 338 83.43 19.80 7.26
C PRO A 338 83.56 20.79 8.41
N LYS A 339 83.19 22.06 8.17
CA LYS A 339 83.12 23.07 9.23
C LYS A 339 82.29 22.47 10.35
N LYS A 340 82.88 22.31 11.54
CA LYS A 340 82.16 21.80 12.71
C LYS A 340 80.96 22.73 12.92
N GLU A 341 79.74 22.17 12.88
CA GLU A 341 78.52 22.88 13.24
C GLU A 341 78.78 23.61 14.56
N THR A 342 78.59 24.93 14.58
CA THR A 342 78.75 25.67 15.83
C THR A 342 77.67 25.19 16.82
N PRO A 343 77.92 25.23 18.14
CA PRO A 343 76.91 24.84 19.13
C PRO A 343 75.57 25.56 18.93
N LYS A 344 75.61 26.81 18.42
CA LYS A 344 74.41 27.58 18.05
C LYS A 344 73.69 27.03 16.80
N GLN A 345 74.42 26.59 15.77
CA GLN A 345 73.85 25.91 14.60
C GLN A 345 73.21 24.56 14.97
N ALA A 346 73.84 23.81 15.88
CA ALA A 346 73.28 22.56 16.41
C ALA A 346 71.98 22.81 17.21
N ILE A 347 71.95 23.84 18.06
CA ILE A 347 70.75 24.23 18.81
C ILE A 347 69.64 24.73 17.89
N ALA A 348 69.96 25.54 16.87
CA ALA A 348 68.98 26.01 15.89
C ALA A 348 68.40 24.84 15.09
N ARG A 349 69.23 23.88 14.67
CA ARG A 349 68.80 22.65 13.99
C ARG A 349 67.94 21.77 14.89
N GLU A 350 68.27 21.64 16.17
CA GLU A 350 67.49 20.86 17.14
C GLU A 350 66.14 21.54 17.45
N ARG A 351 66.11 22.88 17.53
CA ARG A 351 64.87 23.66 17.63
C ARG A 351 64.00 23.51 16.38
N ARG A 352 64.60 23.55 15.19
CA ARG A 352 63.90 23.28 13.91
C ARG A 352 63.34 21.86 13.87
N LYS A 353 64.10 20.86 14.32
CA LYS A 353 63.64 19.47 14.39
C LYS A 353 62.47 19.31 15.37
N LYS A 354 62.56 19.90 16.56
CA LYS A 354 61.48 19.88 17.56
C LYS A 354 60.23 20.63 17.10
N PHE A 355 60.40 21.79 16.47
CA PHE A 355 59.28 22.55 15.92
C PHE A 355 58.59 21.80 14.78
N LYS A 356 59.36 21.15 13.89
CA LYS A 356 58.82 20.31 12.81
C LYS A 356 58.10 19.07 13.35
N GLU A 357 58.68 18.37 14.34
CA GLU A 357 58.04 17.23 15.01
C GLU A 357 56.77 17.64 15.78
N GLU A 358 56.74 18.84 16.36
CA GLU A 358 55.57 19.37 17.08
C GLU A 358 54.47 19.86 16.13
N LEU A 359 54.84 20.40 14.97
CA LEU A 359 53.91 20.68 13.86
C LEU A 359 53.32 19.39 13.30
N GLU A 360 54.16 18.40 12.99
CA GLU A 360 53.73 17.08 12.52
C GLU A 360 52.80 16.41 13.53
N ARG A 361 53.09 16.50 14.85
CA ARG A 361 52.18 16.04 15.91
C ARG A 361 50.86 16.78 15.97
N ARG A 362 50.84 18.11 15.83
CA ARG A 362 49.60 18.90 15.88
C ARG A 362 48.73 18.65 14.65
N VAL A 363 49.33 18.49 13.48
CA VAL A 363 48.66 18.09 12.24
C VAL A 363 48.13 16.65 12.36
N TYR A 364 48.91 15.71 12.86
CA TYR A 364 48.42 14.33 13.09
C TYR A 364 47.32 14.30 14.16
N SER A 365 47.48 15.01 15.26
CA SER A 365 46.50 15.07 16.36
C SER A 365 45.16 15.70 15.95
N SER A 366 45.13 16.57 14.93
CA SER A 366 43.87 17.06 14.35
C SER A 366 43.29 16.10 13.30
N MET A 367 44.08 15.17 12.76
CA MET A 367 43.63 14.11 11.86
C MET A 367 43.06 12.88 12.59
N THR A 368 43.53 12.55 13.81
CA THR A 368 43.09 11.37 14.58
C THR A 368 41.87 11.58 15.47
N VAL A 369 41.33 12.80 15.57
CA VAL A 369 40.03 13.03 16.23
C VAL A 369 38.92 12.80 15.21
N ARG A 370 38.60 11.53 14.98
CA ARG A 370 37.34 11.05 14.39
C ARG A 370 36.81 9.92 15.23
#